data_AF-A0A6B0U715-F1
#
_entry.id   AF-A0A6B0U715-F1
#
_cell.length_a   1.000
_cell.length_b   1.000
_cell.length_c   1.000
_cell.angle_alpha   90.00
_cell.angle_beta   90.00
_cell.angle_gamma   90.00
#
_symmetry.space_group_name_H-M   'P 1'
#
loop_
_entity.id
_entity.type
_entity.pdbx_description
1 polymer ?
#
loop_
_entity_poly.entity_id
_entity_poly.type
_entity_poly.pdbx_seq_one_letter_code
_entity_poly.pdbx_strand_id
1 'polypeptide(L)'
;MMQKMMQFIFVVCFVILACRALSYDDLPERCFAPEEDPRCRALSGRYIYNPRTNVCEKKYTCWDNEHGFFYKSKCKRYCKVNKK
;
A
#
# COMPACT_ATOMS: atom_id res chain seq x y z
N MET A 1 -2.43 6.76 -42.57
CA MET A 1 -3.39 6.81 -41.44
C MET A 1 -3.17 5.66 -40.45
N MET A 2 -3.21 4.39 -40.88
CA MET A 2 -3.04 3.23 -39.99
C MET A 2 -1.65 3.14 -39.32
N GLN A 3 -0.58 3.58 -39.99
CA GLN A 3 0.78 3.59 -39.41
C GLN A 3 0.94 4.58 -38.24
N LYS A 4 0.31 5.75 -38.33
CA LYS A 4 0.27 6.74 -37.24
C LYS A 4 -0.57 6.24 -36.06
N MET A 5 -1.65 5.52 -36.36
CA MET A 5 -2.48 4.84 -35.35
C MET A 5 -1.66 3.77 -34.60
N MET A 6 -0.93 2.91 -35.33
CA MET A 6 -0.07 1.89 -34.72
C MET A 6 1.00 2.51 -33.83
N GLN A 7 1.72 3.53 -34.33
CA GLN A 7 2.71 4.25 -33.53
C GLN A 7 2.11 4.85 -32.25
N PHE A 8 0.91 5.43 -32.34
CA PHE A 8 0.22 5.98 -31.17
C PHE A 8 -0.13 4.89 -30.16
N ILE A 9 -0.67 3.75 -30.62
CA ILE A 9 -0.96 2.59 -29.78
C ILE A 9 0.31 2.09 -29.08
N PHE A 10 1.42 1.95 -29.80
CA PHE A 10 2.70 1.53 -29.22
C PHE A 10 3.16 2.49 -28.13
N VAL A 11 3.12 3.80 -28.37
CA VAL A 11 3.50 4.82 -27.37
C VAL A 11 2.60 4.75 -26.14
N VAL A 12 1.28 4.66 -26.33
CA VAL A 12 0.32 4.56 -25.22
C VAL A 12 0.56 3.29 -24.39
N CYS A 13 0.76 2.14 -25.05
CA CYS A 13 1.09 0.89 -24.37
C CYS A 13 2.40 0.99 -23.59
N PHE A 14 3.45 1.59 -24.17
CA PHE A 14 4.72 1.81 -23.47
C PHE A 14 4.56 2.72 -22.25
N VAL A 15 3.78 3.80 -22.34
CA VAL A 15 3.50 4.69 -21.19
C VAL A 15 2.74 3.94 -20.11
N ILE A 16 1.72 3.15 -20.45
CA ILE A 16 0.95 2.34 -19.48
C ILE A 16 1.86 1.31 -18.79
N LEU A 17 2.69 0.61 -19.55
CA LEU A 17 3.64 -0.38 -19.01
C LEU A 17 4.69 0.28 -18.12
N ALA A 18 5.23 1.43 -18.52
CA ALA A 18 6.17 2.20 -17.72
C ALA A 18 5.52 2.72 -16.43
N CYS A 19 4.30 3.25 -16.49
CA CYS A 19 3.56 3.67 -15.30
C CYS A 19 3.33 2.50 -14.34
N ARG A 20 2.96 1.31 -14.84
CA ARG A 20 2.78 0.11 -14.01
C ARG A 20 4.09 -0.40 -13.40
N ALA A 21 5.18 -0.33 -14.15
CA ALA A 21 6.50 -0.68 -13.65
C ALA A 21 7.01 0.33 -12.61
N LEU A 22 6.67 1.61 -12.76
CA LEU A 22 6.99 2.67 -11.79
C LEU A 22 6.08 2.66 -10.56
N SER A 23 4.87 2.11 -10.66
CA SER A 23 3.97 1.90 -9.52
C SER A 23 4.23 0.57 -8.79
N TYR A 24 5.40 -0.04 -8.98
CA TYR A 24 5.78 -1.29 -8.31
C TYR A 24 6.26 -1.00 -6.88
N ASP A 25 5.30 -0.74 -6.00
CA ASP A 25 5.46 -0.82 -4.55
C ASP A 25 4.10 -1.20 -3.94
N ASP A 26 3.52 -2.32 -4.40
CA ASP A 26 2.39 -2.93 -3.70
C ASP A 26 2.94 -3.62 -2.46
N LEU A 27 3.11 -2.81 -1.41
CA LEU A 27 3.31 -3.25 -0.05
C LEU A 27 2.30 -4.36 0.28
N PRO A 28 2.68 -5.38 1.06
CA PRO A 28 1.75 -6.42 1.49
C PRO A 28 0.49 -5.79 2.10
N GLU A 29 -0.67 -6.37 1.85
CA GLU A 29 -1.96 -5.90 2.38
C GLU A 29 -1.93 -5.68 3.90
N ARG A 30 -1.17 -6.53 4.62
CA ARG A 30 -0.87 -6.39 6.05
C ARG A 30 -0.33 -5.02 6.47
N CYS A 31 0.27 -4.27 5.56
CA CYS A 31 0.79 -2.93 5.83
C CYS A 31 -0.31 -1.88 5.98
N PHE A 32 -1.51 -2.14 5.49
CA PHE A 32 -2.63 -1.20 5.48
C PHE A 32 -3.65 -1.52 6.57
N ALA A 33 -4.54 -0.57 6.83
CA ALA A 33 -5.63 -0.77 7.78
C ALA A 33 -6.77 -1.54 7.09
N PRO A 34 -7.48 -2.42 7.82
CA PRO A 34 -8.72 -2.97 7.31
C PRO A 34 -9.77 -1.86 7.21
N GLU A 35 -10.89 -2.16 6.56
CA GLU A 35 -12.08 -1.31 6.61
C GLU A 35 -12.52 -1.11 8.07
N GLU A 36 -12.88 0.12 8.43
CA GLU A 36 -13.20 0.48 9.80
C GLU A 36 -14.64 0.04 10.16
N ASP A 37 -14.80 -0.91 11.08
CA ASP A 37 -16.13 -1.20 11.66
C ASP A 37 -16.47 -0.12 12.70
N PRO A 38 -17.50 0.71 12.48
CA PRO A 38 -17.87 1.80 13.40
C PRO A 38 -18.35 1.30 14.78
N ARG A 39 -18.67 0.01 14.93
CA ARG A 39 -19.04 -0.62 16.20
C ARG A 39 -17.84 -1.16 16.96
N CYS A 40 -16.64 -1.03 16.39
CA CYS A 40 -15.45 -1.59 16.98
C CYS A 40 -15.13 -0.96 18.35
N ARG A 41 -14.86 -1.82 19.33
CA ARG A 41 -14.44 -1.45 20.69
C ARG A 41 -13.13 -2.15 21.07
N ALA A 42 -12.12 -2.02 20.22
CA ALA A 42 -10.84 -2.68 20.40
C ALA A 42 -10.08 -2.14 21.61
N LEU A 43 -9.70 -3.04 22.52
CA LEU A 43 -8.90 -2.73 23.71
C LEU A 43 -7.39 -2.83 23.45
N SER A 44 -6.99 -3.47 22.34
CA SER A 44 -5.60 -3.64 21.94
C SER A 44 -5.33 -2.97 20.59
N GLY A 45 -4.11 -2.45 20.44
CA GLY A 45 -3.67 -1.74 19.23
C GLY A 45 -2.64 -2.52 18.41
N ARG A 46 -2.67 -2.43 17.08
CA ARG A 46 -1.58 -2.85 16.18
C ARG A 46 -0.99 -1.64 15.46
N TYR A 47 0.24 -1.81 15.01
CA TYR A 47 0.96 -0.87 14.17
C TYR A 47 0.63 -1.10 12.70
N ILE A 48 0.19 -0.04 12.02
CA ILE A 48 -0.20 -0.01 10.61
C ILE A 48 0.64 1.06 9.92
N TYR A 49 1.06 0.83 8.68
CA TYR A 49 1.84 1.79 7.92
C TYR A 49 0.92 2.85 7.29
N ASN A 50 1.25 4.11 7.53
CA ASN A 50 0.61 5.23 6.90
C ASN A 50 1.50 5.74 5.75
N PRO A 51 1.12 5.53 4.48
CA PRO A 51 1.93 5.94 3.34
C PRO A 51 2.01 7.46 3.19
N ARG A 52 1.04 8.21 3.74
CA ARG A 52 1.05 9.69 3.71
C ARG A 52 2.13 10.27 4.62
N THR A 53 2.30 9.67 5.80
CA THR A 53 3.30 10.12 6.80
C THR A 53 4.61 9.34 6.72
N ASN A 54 4.64 8.21 6.01
CA ASN A 54 5.74 7.24 5.99
C ASN A 54 6.12 6.80 7.42
N VAL A 55 5.11 6.49 8.24
CA VAL A 55 5.27 6.07 9.64
C VAL A 55 4.37 4.87 9.95
N CYS A 56 4.87 3.96 10.80
CA CYS A 56 4.05 2.94 11.44
C CYS A 56 3.35 3.52 12.68
N GLU A 57 2.05 3.76 12.57
CA GLU A 57 1.18 4.36 13.58
C GLU A 57 0.43 3.26 14.34
N LYS A 58 0.24 3.43 15.65
CA LYS A 58 -0.57 2.50 16.44
C LYS A 58 -2.04 2.87 16.29
N LYS A 59 -2.86 1.96 15.78
CA LYS A 59 -4.31 2.11 15.64
C LYS A 59 -5.01 1.13 16.57
N TYR A 60 -6.20 1.51 17.03
CA TYR A 60 -7.06 0.70 17.89
C TYR A 60 -8.32 0.35 17.08
N THR A 61 -8.20 -0.61 16.17
CA THR A 61 -9.30 -1.09 15.33
C THR A 61 -9.55 -2.58 15.59
N CYS A 62 -10.61 -3.11 15.03
CA CYS A 62 -10.96 -4.51 15.14
C CYS A 62 -10.05 -5.29 14.21
N TRP A 63 -9.44 -6.33 14.75
CA TRP A 63 -8.36 -7.03 14.08
C TRP A 63 -8.89 -8.27 13.39
N ASP A 64 -8.56 -8.40 12.11
CA ASP A 64 -8.42 -9.71 11.48
C ASP A 64 -6.99 -10.24 11.67
N ASN A 65 -6.66 -11.36 11.05
CA ASN A 65 -5.30 -11.92 11.07
C ASN A 65 -4.41 -11.37 9.95
N GLU A 66 -4.95 -10.50 9.11
CA GLU A 66 -4.36 -10.08 7.85
C GLU A 66 -3.66 -8.74 8.02
N HIS A 67 -4.19 -7.82 8.82
CA HIS A 67 -3.73 -6.44 8.90
C HIS A 67 -2.91 -6.07 10.16
N GLY A 68 -1.87 -5.26 9.96
CA GLY A 68 -1.04 -4.67 11.00
C GLY A 68 -0.13 -5.64 11.75
N PHE A 69 0.67 -5.08 12.67
CA PHE A 69 1.65 -5.82 13.48
C PHE A 69 1.55 -5.44 14.95
N PHE A 70 1.73 -6.39 15.87
CA PHE A 70 1.81 -6.09 17.30
C PHE A 70 3.02 -5.22 17.68
N TYR A 71 4.11 -5.30 16.91
CA TYR A 71 5.36 -4.60 17.18
C TYR A 71 5.68 -3.57 16.09
N LYS A 72 6.01 -2.33 16.51
CA LYS A 72 6.39 -1.23 15.61
C LYS A 72 7.58 -1.58 14.73
N SER A 73 8.54 -2.33 15.28
CA SER A 73 9.74 -2.80 14.56
C SER A 73 9.39 -3.73 13.40
N LYS A 74 8.45 -4.67 13.61
CA LYS A 74 7.96 -5.54 12.52
C LYS A 74 7.27 -4.72 11.44
N CYS A 75 6.35 -3.81 11.81
CA CYS A 75 5.73 -2.92 10.82
C CYS A 75 6.78 -2.16 10.00
N LYS A 76 7.77 -1.53 10.65
CA LYS A 76 8.83 -0.82 9.93
C LYS A 76 9.63 -1.73 8.99
N ARG A 77 9.97 -2.94 9.44
CA ARG A 77 10.74 -3.90 8.65
C ARG A 77 10.02 -4.33 7.36
N TYR A 78 8.71 -4.54 7.43
CA TYR A 78 7.93 -5.05 6.30
C TYR A 78 7.28 -3.96 5.45
N CYS A 79 7.05 -2.77 6.01
CA CYS A 79 6.17 -1.79 5.39
C CYS A 79 6.79 -0.40 5.14
N LYS A 80 7.93 -0.06 5.75
CA LYS A 80 8.55 1.23 5.41
C LYS A 80 9.25 1.13 4.07
N VAL A 81 8.83 2.00 3.16
CA VAL A 81 9.55 2.25 1.91
C VAL A 81 10.67 3.26 2.21
N ASN A 82 11.92 2.82 2.05
CA ASN A 82 13.04 3.76 2.09
C ASN A 82 13.01 4.54 0.77
N LYS A 83 12.66 5.83 0.82
CA LYS A 83 12.86 6.70 -0.35
C LYS A 83 14.36 6.77 -0.60
N LYS A 84 14.81 6.27 -1.75
CA LYS A 84 16.13 6.60 -2.30
C LYS A 84 16.12 8.04 -2.79
#